data_AF-A0A0R2XFQ3-F1
#
_entry.id   AF-A0A0R2XFQ3-F1
#
_cell.length_a   1.000
_cell.length_b   1.000
_cell.length_c   1.000
_cell.angle_alpha   90.00
_cell.angle_beta   90.00
_cell.angle_gamma   90.00
#
_symmetry.space_group_name_H-M   'P 1'
#
loop_
_entity.id
_entity.type
_entity.pdbx_description
1 polymer ?
#
loop_
_entity_poly.entity_id
_entity_poly.type
_entity_poly.pdbx_seq_one_letter_code
_entity_poly.pdbx_strand_id
1 'polypeptide(L)'
;MGKATKSIISSISTLRTRANNLSNFDVAELAELDTIAEWPQPVRQFLLLGTLLLGLLTGYFYFLSEPRRAIEAAQALEDQLRADFTHKAREASQLDAMKGQVAAIDLAFNGLLRQLPSSAEVPSLVDDITEAGLGYGLEFSRIQLQGETMREFFYELPIEIALVGSYHDFGMFVSGVASLGRIVTLHDFKIDSSAEKGQKMRLLARTYRYDEKFVSTPSVEKESTDGVI
;
A
#
# COMPACT_ATOMS: atom_id res chain seq x y z
N MET A 1 53.43 83.53 2.02
CA MET A 1 52.26 82.63 1.84
C MET A 1 52.09 82.38 0.34
N GLY A 2 52.65 81.30 -0.23
CA GLY A 2 52.63 81.15 -1.71
C GLY A 2 53.08 79.81 -2.30
N LYS A 3 53.41 78.80 -1.48
CA LYS A 3 53.83 77.47 -1.97
C LYS A 3 52.70 76.44 -2.01
N ALA A 4 51.71 76.54 -1.12
CA ALA A 4 50.61 75.56 -1.05
C ALA A 4 49.62 75.67 -2.23
N THR A 5 49.37 76.87 -2.75
CA THR A 5 48.41 77.09 -3.83
C THR A 5 48.89 76.57 -5.19
N LYS A 6 50.20 76.52 -5.43
CA LYS A 6 50.78 76.06 -6.71
C LYS A 6 50.71 74.53 -6.90
N SER A 7 50.76 73.77 -5.80
CA SER A 7 50.73 72.30 -5.82
C SER A 7 49.33 71.73 -6.11
N ILE A 8 48.27 72.39 -5.64
CA ILE A 8 46.90 71.92 -5.85
C ILE A 8 46.45 72.20 -7.29
N ILE A 9 46.89 73.32 -7.86
CA ILE A 9 46.57 73.71 -9.25
C ILE A 9 47.21 72.77 -10.28
N SER A 10 48.45 72.30 -10.04
CA SER A 10 49.10 71.33 -10.94
C SER A 10 48.49 69.93 -10.91
N SER A 11 47.92 69.51 -9.77
CA SER A 11 47.24 68.21 -9.66
C SER A 11 45.84 68.23 -10.30
N ILE A 12 45.16 69.38 -10.30
CA ILE A 12 43.87 69.53 -10.97
C ILE A 12 44.02 69.52 -12.50
N SER A 13 45.11 70.10 -13.04
CA SER A 13 45.36 70.06 -14.49
C SER A 13 45.69 68.64 -14.99
N THR A 14 46.46 67.85 -14.23
CA THR A 14 46.81 66.47 -14.61
C THR A 14 45.61 65.52 -14.56
N LEU A 15 44.66 65.75 -13.66
CA LEU A 15 43.38 65.02 -13.62
C LEU A 15 42.50 65.34 -14.83
N ARG A 16 42.46 66.61 -15.29
CA ARG A 16 41.73 66.99 -16.51
C ARG A 16 42.34 66.41 -17.78
N THR A 17 43.67 66.34 -17.87
CA THR A 17 44.36 65.69 -19.00
C THR A 17 44.09 64.18 -19.02
N ARG A 18 44.00 63.54 -17.85
CA ARG A 18 43.60 62.12 -17.76
C ARG A 18 42.14 61.88 -18.14
N ALA A 19 41.24 62.82 -17.81
CA ALA A 19 39.83 62.72 -18.19
C ALA A 19 39.61 62.87 -19.70
N ASN A 20 40.27 63.82 -20.37
CA ASN A 20 40.14 63.99 -21.82
C ASN A 20 40.67 62.79 -22.61
N ASN A 21 41.67 62.07 -22.07
CA ASN A 21 42.21 60.87 -22.71
C ASN A 21 41.31 59.63 -22.55
N LEU A 22 40.29 59.68 -21.67
CA LEU A 22 39.30 58.61 -21.51
C LEU A 22 38.10 58.78 -22.47
N SER A 23 37.79 60.00 -22.91
CA SER A 23 36.64 60.26 -23.78
C SER A 23 36.86 59.90 -25.26
N ASN A 24 38.12 59.72 -25.67
CA ASN A 24 38.48 59.28 -27.03
C ASN A 24 38.75 57.76 -27.13
N PHE A 25 38.55 57.00 -26.06
CA PHE A 25 38.76 55.56 -26.06
C PHE A 25 37.48 54.87 -26.57
N ASP A 26 37.53 54.35 -27.80
CA ASP A 26 36.41 53.68 -28.43
C ASP A 26 36.27 52.25 -27.89
N VAL A 27 35.06 51.87 -27.49
CA VAL A 27 34.76 50.54 -26.90
C VAL A 27 34.95 49.40 -27.90
N ALA A 28 35.12 49.71 -29.19
CA ALA A 28 35.46 48.77 -30.24
C ALA A 28 36.91 48.24 -30.17
N GLU A 29 37.87 49.00 -29.61
CA GLU A 29 39.27 48.54 -29.43
C GLU A 29 39.41 47.48 -28.31
N LEU A 30 38.40 47.30 -27.47
CA LEU A 30 38.38 46.27 -26.43
C LEU A 30 38.17 44.86 -26.99
N ALA A 31 37.76 44.72 -28.25
CA ALA A 31 37.46 43.45 -28.91
C ALA A 31 38.64 42.84 -29.69
N GLU A 32 39.69 43.61 -29.98
CA GLU A 32 40.91 43.11 -30.64
C GLU A 32 41.96 42.72 -29.58
N LEU A 33 42.18 41.41 -29.41
CA LEU A 33 43.11 40.85 -28.42
C LEU A 33 44.59 41.16 -28.68
N ASP A 34 44.93 41.81 -29.80
CA ASP A 34 46.31 42.04 -30.25
C ASP A 34 46.91 43.37 -29.74
N THR A 35 46.08 44.29 -29.21
CA THR A 35 46.49 45.62 -28.70
C THR A 35 46.37 45.77 -27.17
N ILE A 36 46.39 44.66 -26.42
CA ILE A 36 46.37 44.66 -24.93
C ILE A 36 47.53 45.50 -24.33
N ALA A 37 48.64 45.66 -25.06
CA ALA A 37 49.82 46.39 -24.61
C ALA A 37 49.69 47.92 -24.68
N GLU A 38 48.80 48.47 -25.53
CA GLU A 38 48.65 49.91 -25.78
C GLU A 38 47.50 50.56 -24.99
N TRP A 39 46.73 49.78 -24.22
CA TRP A 39 45.61 50.32 -23.44
C TRP A 39 46.05 51.27 -22.31
N PRO A 40 45.28 52.34 -22.02
CA PRO A 40 45.55 53.25 -20.92
C PRO A 40 45.68 52.51 -19.58
N GLN A 41 46.75 52.79 -18.82
CA GLN A 41 47.03 52.21 -17.50
C GLN A 41 45.82 52.06 -16.55
N PRO A 42 44.90 53.05 -16.41
CA PRO A 42 43.73 52.89 -15.53
C PRO A 42 42.71 51.84 -16.01
N VAL A 43 42.53 51.67 -17.32
CA VAL A 43 41.58 50.68 -17.88
C VAL A 43 42.11 49.27 -17.64
N ARG A 44 43.42 49.06 -17.83
CA ARG A 44 44.09 47.78 -17.56
C ARG A 44 43.97 47.36 -16.09
N GLN A 45 44.15 48.30 -15.16
CA GLN A 45 44.01 48.02 -13.72
C GLN A 45 42.57 47.69 -13.34
N PHE A 46 41.59 48.38 -13.93
CA PHE A 46 40.18 48.12 -13.68
C PHE A 46 39.74 46.75 -14.21
N LEU A 47 40.17 46.37 -15.42
CA LEU A 47 39.90 45.04 -15.98
C LEU A 47 40.56 43.92 -15.17
N LEU A 48 41.83 44.09 -14.77
CA LEU A 48 42.50 43.11 -13.91
C LEU A 48 41.78 42.93 -12.57
N LEU A 49 41.37 44.04 -11.93
CA LEU A 49 40.63 43.99 -10.68
C LEU A 49 39.23 43.38 -10.87
N GLY A 50 38.56 43.68 -11.98
CA GLY A 50 37.26 43.11 -12.35
C GLY A 50 37.33 41.60 -12.55
N THR A 51 38.31 41.11 -13.33
CA THR A 51 38.52 39.68 -13.56
C THR A 51 38.92 38.96 -12.26
N LEU A 52 39.74 39.59 -11.41
CA LEU A 52 40.10 39.05 -10.09
C LEU A 52 38.87 38.92 -9.18
N LEU A 53 38.06 39.97 -9.08
CA LEU A 53 36.82 39.98 -8.28
C LEU A 53 35.82 38.95 -8.82
N LEU A 54 35.66 38.85 -10.13
CA LEU A 54 34.76 37.88 -10.76
C LEU A 54 35.23 36.44 -10.50
N GLY A 55 36.53 36.19 -10.57
CA GLY A 55 37.12 34.89 -10.22
C GLY A 55 36.89 34.53 -8.76
N LEU A 56 37.06 35.47 -7.83
CA LEU A 56 36.81 35.27 -6.40
C LEU A 56 35.32 35.03 -6.10
N LEU A 57 34.41 35.80 -6.72
CA LEU A 57 32.97 35.61 -6.57
C LEU A 57 32.57 34.22 -7.05
N THR A 58 32.97 33.86 -8.27
CA THR A 58 32.62 32.58 -8.88
C THR A 58 33.20 31.41 -8.08
N GLY A 59 34.45 31.52 -7.64
CA GLY A 59 35.07 30.53 -6.76
C GLY A 59 34.35 30.39 -5.42
N TYR A 60 33.94 31.49 -4.81
CA TYR A 60 33.17 31.47 -3.56
C TYR A 60 31.79 30.85 -3.75
N PHE A 61 31.03 31.25 -4.78
CA PHE A 61 29.71 30.70 -5.07
C PHE A 61 29.76 29.21 -5.40
N TYR A 62 30.73 28.79 -6.22
CA TYR A 62 30.89 27.38 -6.60
C TYR A 62 31.38 26.51 -5.44
N PHE A 63 32.28 27.03 -4.60
CA PHE A 63 32.76 26.29 -3.43
C PHE A 63 31.69 26.16 -2.34
N LEU A 64 30.78 27.13 -2.23
CA LEU A 64 29.73 27.12 -1.21
C LEU A 64 28.46 26.37 -1.63
N SER A 65 28.24 26.14 -2.93
CA SER A 65 27.04 25.45 -3.43
C SER A 65 27.01 23.96 -3.09
N GLU A 66 28.14 23.26 -3.20
CA GLU A 66 28.26 21.83 -2.89
C GLU A 66 27.94 21.49 -1.42
N PRO A 67 28.57 22.12 -0.41
CA PRO A 67 28.28 21.83 0.99
C PRO A 67 26.86 22.21 1.40
N ARG A 68 26.27 23.26 0.80
CA ARG A 68 24.86 23.60 1.04
C ARG A 68 23.91 22.51 0.55
N ARG A 69 24.13 21.99 -0.65
CA ARG A 69 23.34 20.87 -1.19
C ARG A 69 23.50 19.61 -0.35
N ALA A 70 24.70 19.33 0.15
CA ALA A 70 24.93 18.19 1.04
C ALA A 70 24.18 18.32 2.37
N ILE A 71 24.13 19.53 2.96
CA ILE A 71 23.37 19.80 4.18
C ILE A 71 21.86 19.68 3.93
N GLU A 72 21.35 20.25 2.84
CA GLU A 72 19.93 20.14 2.48
C GLU A 72 19.52 18.68 2.23
N ALA A 73 20.36 17.89 1.55
CA ALA A 73 20.12 16.47 1.35
C ALA A 73 20.15 15.68 2.67
N ALA A 74 21.09 16.00 3.57
CA ALA A 74 21.17 15.36 4.88
C ALA A 74 19.95 15.69 5.76
N GLN A 75 19.48 16.94 5.74
CA GLN A 75 18.26 17.36 6.45
C GLN A 75 17.01 16.67 5.90
N ALA A 76 16.87 16.56 4.57
CA ALA A 76 15.76 15.84 3.96
C ALA A 76 15.76 14.35 4.35
N LEU A 77 16.94 13.72 4.41
CA LEU A 77 17.07 12.34 4.88
C LEU A 77 16.74 12.19 6.38
N GLU A 78 17.14 13.16 7.21
CA GLU A 78 16.79 13.17 8.64
C GLU A 78 15.27 13.24 8.84
N ASP A 79 14.60 14.17 8.15
CA ASP A 79 13.15 14.32 8.23
C ASP A 79 12.41 13.05 7.76
N GLN A 80 12.91 12.42 6.69
CA GLN A 80 12.36 11.17 6.17
C GLN A 80 12.53 10.03 7.19
N LEU A 81 13.74 9.83 7.72
CA LEU A 81 14.00 8.78 8.73
C LEU A 81 13.21 9.00 10.01
N ARG A 82 13.05 10.26 10.42
CA ARG A 82 12.26 10.62 11.60
C ARG A 82 10.78 10.29 11.38
N ALA A 83 10.23 10.61 10.20
CA ALA A 83 8.86 10.25 9.86
C ALA A 83 8.67 8.73 9.88
N ASP A 84 9.55 7.96 9.23
CA ASP A 84 9.49 6.49 9.18
C ASP A 84 9.59 5.87 10.57
N PHE A 85 10.49 6.37 11.43
CA PHE A 85 10.62 5.90 12.80
C PHE A 85 9.35 6.17 13.62
N THR A 86 8.77 7.37 13.50
CA THR A 86 7.53 7.69 14.23
C THR A 86 6.34 6.87 13.76
N HIS A 87 6.26 6.54 12.47
CA HIS A 87 5.23 5.66 11.91
C HIS A 87 5.34 4.25 12.51
N LYS A 88 6.52 3.64 12.39
CA LYS A 88 6.79 2.28 12.90
C LYS A 88 6.64 2.19 14.42
N ALA A 89 7.05 3.23 15.16
CA ALA A 89 6.88 3.28 16.61
C ALA A 89 5.39 3.33 17.01
N ARG A 90 4.55 4.05 16.25
CA ARG A 90 3.10 4.06 16.47
C ARG A 90 2.47 2.70 16.18
N GLU A 91 2.82 2.07 15.06
CA GLU A 91 2.36 0.73 14.72
C GLU A 91 2.75 -0.29 15.80
N ALA A 92 4.01 -0.28 16.24
CA ALA A 92 4.49 -1.17 17.31
C ALA A 92 3.74 -0.93 18.64
N SER A 93 3.47 0.34 19.00
CA SER A 93 2.75 0.66 20.24
C SER A 93 1.28 0.23 20.24
N GLN A 94 0.66 0.11 19.08
CA GLN A 94 -0.74 -0.30 18.93
C GLN A 94 -0.91 -1.82 18.83
N LEU A 95 0.18 -2.55 18.59
CA LEU A 95 0.15 -3.99 18.40
C LEU A 95 -0.38 -4.74 19.62
N ASP A 96 0.04 -4.38 20.83
CA ASP A 96 -0.41 -5.02 22.07
C ASP A 96 -1.90 -4.74 22.34
N ALA A 97 -2.38 -3.54 22.02
CA ALA A 97 -3.79 -3.19 22.14
C ALA A 97 -4.66 -3.97 21.14
N MET A 98 -4.21 -4.17 19.90
CA MET A 98 -4.91 -4.99 18.91
C MET A 98 -4.91 -6.47 19.29
N LYS A 99 -3.79 -7.01 19.79
CA LYS A 99 -3.73 -8.39 20.33
C LYS A 99 -4.76 -8.61 21.43
N GLY A 100 -4.91 -7.64 22.34
CA GLY A 100 -5.94 -7.68 23.39
C GLY A 100 -7.37 -7.69 22.84
N GLN A 101 -7.64 -6.93 21.77
CA GLN A 101 -8.95 -6.91 21.10
C GLN A 101 -9.26 -8.24 20.41
N VAL A 102 -8.29 -8.85 19.73
CA VAL A 102 -8.44 -10.18 19.11
C VAL A 102 -8.75 -11.23 20.17
N ALA A 103 -8.00 -11.26 21.27
CA ALA A 103 -8.26 -12.21 22.36
C ALA A 103 -9.65 -12.04 22.99
N ALA A 104 -10.15 -10.81 23.10
CA ALA A 104 -11.51 -10.55 23.58
C ALA A 104 -12.58 -11.03 22.59
N ILE A 105 -12.36 -10.85 21.28
CA ILE A 105 -13.24 -11.36 20.23
C ILE A 105 -13.27 -12.88 20.24
N ASP A 106 -12.12 -13.55 20.35
CA ASP A 106 -12.03 -15.01 20.40
C ASP A 106 -12.76 -15.60 21.61
N LEU A 107 -12.67 -14.93 22.77
CA LEU A 107 -13.38 -15.36 23.98
C LEU A 107 -14.90 -15.21 23.81
N ALA A 108 -15.35 -14.09 23.25
CA ALA A 108 -16.77 -13.88 22.96
C ALA A 108 -17.29 -14.88 21.91
N PHE A 109 -16.49 -15.16 20.88
CA PHE A 109 -16.81 -16.11 19.82
C PHE A 109 -16.93 -17.54 20.35
N ASN A 110 -15.99 -17.99 21.19
CA ASN A 110 -16.09 -19.29 21.87
C ASN A 110 -17.35 -19.41 22.76
N GLY A 111 -17.76 -18.31 23.39
CA GLY A 111 -19.02 -18.27 24.15
C GLY A 111 -20.25 -18.46 23.26
N LEU A 112 -20.26 -17.86 22.07
CA LEU A 112 -21.34 -18.00 21.08
C LEU A 112 -21.37 -19.39 20.45
N LEU A 113 -20.21 -19.98 20.13
CA LEU A 113 -20.12 -21.34 19.59
C LEU A 113 -20.72 -22.38 20.55
N ARG A 114 -20.53 -22.20 21.87
CA ARG A 114 -21.13 -23.08 22.90
C ARG A 114 -22.65 -22.98 22.99
N GLN A 115 -23.26 -21.93 22.45
CA GLN A 115 -24.71 -21.77 22.39
C GLN A 115 -25.32 -22.43 21.14
N LEU A 116 -24.50 -22.87 20.19
CA LEU A 116 -24.97 -23.67 19.06
C LEU A 116 -25.11 -25.14 19.50
N PRO A 117 -26.26 -25.80 19.27
CA PRO A 117 -26.48 -27.18 19.69
C PRO A 117 -25.41 -28.12 19.10
N SER A 118 -24.83 -28.98 19.96
CA SER A 118 -23.67 -29.83 19.68
C SER A 118 -23.95 -31.03 18.77
N SER A 119 -25.21 -31.29 18.44
CA SER A 119 -25.64 -32.53 17.79
C SER A 119 -26.02 -32.29 16.33
N ALA A 120 -25.06 -32.48 15.42
CA ALA A 120 -25.41 -32.84 14.05
C ALA A 120 -25.91 -34.29 14.05
N GLU A 121 -27.22 -34.46 14.08
CA GLU A 121 -27.88 -35.75 13.88
C GLU A 121 -27.82 -36.10 12.36
N VAL A 122 -26.61 -36.41 11.89
CA VAL A 122 -26.30 -36.69 10.48
C VAL A 122 -27.19 -37.77 9.85
N PRO A 123 -27.53 -38.89 10.53
CA PRO A 123 -28.43 -39.89 9.95
C PRO A 123 -29.84 -39.34 9.73
N SER A 124 -30.38 -38.58 10.69
CA SER A 124 -31.72 -37.99 10.58
C SER A 124 -31.83 -36.94 9.47
N LEU A 125 -30.74 -36.23 9.13
CA LEU A 125 -30.79 -35.23 8.07
C LEU A 125 -31.09 -35.85 6.69
N VAL A 126 -30.51 -37.02 6.40
CA VAL A 126 -30.76 -37.70 5.13
C VAL A 126 -32.22 -38.13 5.03
N ASP A 127 -32.78 -38.60 6.14
CA ASP A 127 -34.18 -38.99 6.24
C ASP A 127 -35.10 -37.78 6.04
N ASP A 128 -34.86 -36.67 6.75
CA ASP A 128 -35.63 -35.42 6.62
C ASP A 128 -35.60 -34.85 5.20
N ILE A 129 -34.43 -34.86 4.55
CA ILE A 129 -34.29 -34.42 3.16
C ILE A 129 -35.05 -35.36 2.22
N THR A 130 -34.99 -36.66 2.47
CA THR A 130 -35.66 -37.66 1.63
C THR A 130 -37.18 -37.54 1.78
N GLU A 131 -37.69 -37.37 2.99
CA GLU A 131 -39.11 -37.11 3.26
C GLU A 131 -39.58 -35.82 2.59
N ALA A 132 -38.81 -34.73 2.70
CA ALA A 132 -39.10 -33.47 2.04
C ALA A 132 -39.16 -33.63 0.51
N GLY A 133 -38.32 -34.47 -0.10
CA GLY A 133 -38.35 -34.72 -1.55
C GLY A 133 -39.49 -35.64 -2.00
N LEU A 134 -39.71 -36.74 -1.28
CA LEU A 134 -40.79 -37.68 -1.59
C LEU A 134 -42.17 -37.04 -1.41
N GLY A 135 -42.32 -36.13 -0.44
CA GLY A 135 -43.56 -35.37 -0.21
C GLY A 135 -44.00 -34.51 -1.38
N TYR A 136 -43.07 -34.10 -2.25
CA TYR A 136 -43.36 -33.34 -3.47
C TYR A 136 -43.32 -34.18 -4.75
N GLY A 137 -43.27 -35.51 -4.64
CA GLY A 137 -43.26 -36.42 -5.79
C GLY A 137 -41.93 -36.46 -6.56
N LEU A 138 -40.82 -36.04 -5.94
CA LEU A 138 -39.49 -36.18 -6.53
C LEU A 138 -38.94 -37.60 -6.33
N GLU A 139 -38.34 -38.15 -7.37
CA GLU A 139 -37.62 -39.43 -7.29
C GLU A 139 -36.13 -39.19 -7.06
N PHE A 140 -35.57 -39.77 -6.00
CA PHE A 140 -34.13 -39.73 -5.73
C PHE A 140 -33.40 -40.75 -6.59
N SER A 141 -32.56 -40.28 -7.51
CA SER A 141 -31.70 -41.14 -8.32
C SER A 141 -30.40 -41.50 -7.61
N ARG A 142 -29.86 -40.60 -6.78
CA ARG A 142 -28.63 -40.83 -6.01
C ARG A 142 -28.58 -39.89 -4.82
N ILE A 143 -28.21 -40.43 -3.65
CA ILE A 143 -27.77 -39.66 -2.49
C ILE A 143 -26.44 -40.25 -2.07
N GLN A 144 -25.40 -39.42 -2.01
CA GLN A 144 -24.06 -39.85 -1.65
C GLN A 144 -23.45 -38.91 -0.62
N LEU A 145 -23.16 -39.44 0.57
CA LEU A 145 -22.41 -38.73 1.59
C LEU A 145 -20.93 -38.77 1.19
N GLN A 146 -20.32 -37.60 1.17
CA GLN A 146 -18.88 -37.44 0.97
C GLN A 146 -18.16 -37.50 2.32
N GLY A 147 -16.83 -37.55 2.30
CA GLY A 147 -16.04 -37.47 3.54
C GLY A 147 -16.19 -36.10 4.23
N GLU A 148 -16.17 -36.08 5.56
CA GLU A 148 -16.13 -34.84 6.33
C GLU A 148 -14.85 -34.06 6.00
N THR A 149 -14.99 -32.76 5.73
CA THR A 149 -13.86 -31.85 5.51
C THR A 149 -13.70 -30.94 6.72
N MET A 150 -12.50 -30.95 7.30
CA MET A 150 -12.16 -30.09 8.43
C MET A 150 -11.89 -28.66 7.94
N ARG A 151 -12.58 -27.69 8.54
CA ARG A 151 -12.29 -26.26 8.45
C ARG A 151 -11.72 -25.79 9.79
N GLU A 152 -11.28 -24.54 9.85
CA GLU A 152 -10.54 -24.00 11.02
C GLU A 152 -11.29 -24.18 12.35
N PHE A 153 -12.62 -24.16 12.35
CA PHE A 153 -13.44 -24.22 13.57
C PHE A 153 -14.63 -25.18 13.51
N PHE A 154 -14.81 -25.93 12.41
CA PHE A 154 -15.96 -26.81 12.20
C PHE A 154 -15.66 -27.88 11.17
N TYR A 155 -16.48 -28.93 11.16
CA TYR A 155 -16.52 -29.93 10.09
C TYR A 155 -17.70 -29.63 9.16
N GLU A 156 -17.45 -29.66 7.86
CA GLU A 156 -18.50 -29.70 6.85
C GLU A 156 -18.68 -31.12 6.32
N LEU A 157 -19.93 -31.55 6.16
CA LEU A 157 -20.27 -32.82 5.53
C LEU A 157 -21.02 -32.54 4.22
N PRO A 158 -20.36 -32.71 3.07
CA PRO A 158 -21.00 -32.56 1.76
C PRO A 158 -21.84 -33.79 1.42
N ILE A 159 -23.03 -33.57 0.86
CA ILE A 159 -23.97 -34.58 0.42
C ILE A 159 -24.37 -34.27 -1.02
N GLU A 160 -24.02 -35.16 -1.94
CA GLU A 160 -24.43 -35.05 -3.34
C GLU A 160 -25.81 -35.68 -3.52
N ILE A 161 -26.72 -34.91 -4.11
CA ILE A 161 -28.11 -35.33 -4.32
C ILE A 161 -28.45 -35.20 -5.80
N ALA A 162 -29.00 -36.27 -6.37
CA ALA A 162 -29.55 -36.30 -7.73
C ALA A 162 -31.03 -36.69 -7.68
N LEU A 163 -31.87 -35.84 -8.25
CA LEU A 163 -33.32 -35.90 -8.24
C LEU A 163 -33.87 -35.94 -9.67
N VAL A 164 -35.04 -36.55 -9.83
CA VAL A 164 -35.80 -36.57 -11.07
C VAL A 164 -37.23 -36.09 -10.78
N GLY A 165 -37.72 -35.15 -11.59
CA GLY A 165 -39.05 -34.56 -11.38
C GLY A 165 -39.35 -33.37 -12.28
N SER A 166 -40.34 -32.56 -11.89
CA SER A 166 -40.67 -31.31 -12.57
C SER A 166 -39.90 -30.12 -11.99
N TYR A 167 -39.78 -29.06 -12.79
CA TYR A 167 -39.11 -27.82 -12.36
C TYR A 167 -39.76 -27.20 -11.12
N HIS A 168 -41.08 -27.28 -11.01
CA HIS A 168 -41.82 -26.70 -9.88
C HIS A 168 -41.51 -27.45 -8.58
N ASP A 169 -41.49 -28.78 -8.65
CA ASP A 169 -41.23 -29.64 -7.49
C ASP A 169 -39.80 -29.45 -6.95
N PHE A 170 -38.83 -29.14 -7.83
CA PHE A 170 -37.49 -28.74 -7.40
C PHE A 170 -37.49 -27.49 -6.54
N GLY A 171 -38.28 -26.47 -6.90
CA GLY A 171 -38.43 -25.26 -6.11
C GLY A 171 -39.06 -25.53 -4.74
N MET A 172 -40.08 -26.40 -4.70
CA MET A 172 -40.71 -26.84 -3.46
C MET A 172 -39.74 -27.61 -2.57
N PHE A 173 -38.94 -28.51 -3.14
CA PHE A 173 -37.91 -29.24 -2.43
C PHE A 173 -36.84 -28.32 -1.83
N VAL A 174 -36.28 -27.41 -2.63
CA VAL A 174 -35.27 -26.44 -2.15
C VAL A 174 -35.84 -25.61 -1.00
N SER A 175 -37.09 -25.16 -1.13
CA SER A 175 -37.79 -24.40 -0.08
C SER A 175 -38.04 -25.24 1.18
N GLY A 176 -38.39 -26.51 1.02
CA GLY A 176 -38.59 -27.46 2.12
C GLY A 176 -37.29 -27.71 2.89
N VAL A 177 -36.19 -27.97 2.19
CA VAL A 177 -34.87 -28.18 2.80
C VAL A 177 -34.39 -26.91 3.53
N ALA A 178 -34.63 -25.73 2.96
CA ALA A 178 -34.30 -24.46 3.61
C ALA A 178 -35.17 -24.17 4.86
N SER A 179 -36.33 -24.82 4.98
CA SER A 179 -37.25 -24.67 6.13
C SER A 179 -36.98 -25.69 7.24
N LEU A 180 -36.01 -26.59 7.08
CA LEU A 180 -35.63 -27.52 8.13
C LEU A 180 -35.08 -26.77 9.34
N GLY A 181 -35.37 -27.25 10.56
CA GLY A 181 -34.92 -26.65 11.81
C GLY A 181 -33.42 -26.83 12.12
N ARG A 182 -32.58 -26.94 11.08
CA ARG A 182 -31.15 -27.27 11.15
C ARG A 182 -30.38 -26.54 10.04
N ILE A 183 -29.08 -26.33 10.23
CA ILE A 183 -28.26 -25.55 9.31
C ILE A 183 -27.85 -26.41 8.10
N VAL A 184 -28.53 -26.20 6.98
CA VAL A 184 -28.20 -26.83 5.68
C VAL A 184 -28.03 -25.75 4.63
N THR A 185 -26.96 -25.84 3.86
CA THR A 185 -26.74 -24.96 2.71
C THR A 185 -26.74 -25.77 1.43
N LEU A 186 -27.29 -25.18 0.36
CA LEU A 186 -27.40 -25.81 -0.95
C LEU A 186 -26.49 -25.08 -1.94
N HIS A 187 -25.67 -25.82 -2.65
CA HIS A 187 -24.65 -25.33 -3.56
C HIS A 187 -24.76 -26.04 -4.92
N ASP A 188 -24.19 -25.42 -5.94
CA ASP A 188 -23.88 -26.04 -7.23
C ASP A 188 -25.04 -26.82 -7.87
N PHE A 189 -26.22 -26.21 -7.95
CA PHE A 189 -27.37 -26.84 -8.58
C PHE A 189 -27.25 -26.82 -10.12
N LYS A 190 -27.59 -27.93 -10.75
CA LYS A 190 -27.65 -28.07 -12.21
C LYS A 190 -28.89 -28.88 -12.60
N ILE A 191 -29.67 -28.33 -13.53
CA ILE A 191 -30.88 -28.97 -14.06
C ILE A 191 -30.64 -29.32 -15.52
N ASP A 192 -30.75 -30.60 -15.84
CA ASP A 192 -30.66 -31.13 -17.20
C ASP A 192 -32.04 -31.67 -17.62
N SER A 193 -32.49 -31.37 -18.84
CA SER A 193 -33.74 -31.94 -19.37
C SER A 193 -33.47 -33.35 -19.91
N SER A 194 -34.24 -34.35 -19.48
CA SER A 194 -34.15 -35.72 -20.00
C SER A 194 -35.41 -36.06 -20.78
N ALA A 195 -35.23 -36.59 -22.01
CA ALA A 195 -36.33 -36.83 -22.96
C ALA A 195 -37.32 -37.92 -22.52
N GLU A 196 -36.94 -38.81 -21.59
CA GLU A 196 -37.74 -40.01 -21.28
C GLU A 196 -38.37 -40.05 -19.89
N LYS A 197 -37.88 -39.27 -18.91
CA LYS A 197 -38.30 -39.40 -17.49
C LYS A 197 -38.40 -38.10 -16.69
N GLY A 198 -38.56 -36.96 -17.36
CA GLY A 198 -38.63 -35.64 -16.70
C GLY A 198 -37.26 -34.96 -16.57
N GLN A 199 -37.20 -33.86 -15.81
CA GLN A 199 -35.96 -33.12 -15.62
C GLN A 199 -35.12 -33.79 -14.53
N LYS A 200 -33.79 -33.69 -14.63
CA LYS A 200 -32.86 -34.18 -13.62
C LYS A 200 -32.16 -33.01 -12.95
N MET A 201 -32.26 -32.92 -11.63
CA MET A 201 -31.53 -31.92 -10.84
C MET A 201 -30.41 -32.60 -10.07
N ARG A 202 -29.19 -32.04 -10.15
CA ARG A 202 -28.07 -32.38 -9.26
C ARG A 202 -27.75 -31.17 -8.40
N LEU A 203 -27.47 -31.38 -7.12
CA LEU A 203 -27.05 -30.33 -6.19
C LEU A 203 -26.16 -30.89 -5.08
N LEU A 204 -25.46 -29.99 -4.41
CA LEU A 204 -24.61 -30.30 -3.27
C LEU A 204 -25.19 -29.66 -2.00
N ALA A 205 -25.63 -30.48 -1.05
CA ALA A 205 -26.02 -30.01 0.28
C ALA A 205 -24.82 -30.07 1.23
N ARG A 206 -24.64 -29.07 2.10
CA ARG A 206 -23.62 -29.09 3.15
C ARG A 206 -24.27 -28.84 4.50
N THR A 207 -23.94 -29.69 5.46
CA THR A 207 -24.27 -29.51 6.88
C THR A 207 -23.00 -29.29 7.68
N TYR A 208 -23.14 -28.63 8.83
CA TYR A 208 -22.02 -28.19 9.65
C TYR A 208 -22.13 -28.79 11.05
N ARG A 209 -21.00 -29.28 11.57
CA ARG A 209 -20.89 -29.77 12.94
C ARG A 209 -19.71 -29.12 13.63
N TYR A 210 -19.94 -28.70 14.87
CA TYR A 210 -18.89 -28.24 15.76
C TYR A 210 -18.19 -29.41 16.46
N ASP A 211 -16.88 -29.31 16.72
CA ASP A 211 -16.15 -30.25 17.59
C ASP A 211 -15.58 -29.48 18.77
N GLU A 212 -15.91 -29.92 19.98
CA GLU A 212 -15.47 -29.32 21.24
C GLU A 212 -13.94 -29.32 21.39
N LYS A 213 -13.23 -30.18 20.66
CA LYS A 213 -11.77 -30.24 20.62
C LYS A 213 -11.12 -28.96 20.07
N PHE A 214 -11.86 -28.16 19.29
CA PHE A 214 -11.38 -26.87 18.79
C PHE A 214 -11.33 -25.77 19.86
N VAL A 215 -12.17 -25.83 20.90
CA VAL A 215 -12.15 -24.87 22.02
C VAL A 215 -10.85 -24.99 22.83
N SER A 216 -10.26 -26.19 22.88
CA SER A 216 -9.14 -26.50 23.78
C SER A 216 -7.75 -26.21 23.21
N THR A 217 -7.65 -25.85 21.93
CA THR A 217 -6.36 -25.49 21.34
C THR A 217 -6.35 -23.99 21.09
N PRO A 218 -5.83 -23.16 22.01
CA PRO A 218 -5.55 -21.78 21.67
C PRO A 218 -4.64 -21.81 20.44
N SER A 219 -5.07 -21.10 19.40
CA SER A 219 -4.35 -20.87 18.16
C SER A 219 -3.07 -20.10 18.46
N VAL A 220 -2.10 -20.75 19.10
CA VAL A 220 -0.71 -20.35 19.04
C VAL A 220 -0.23 -20.81 17.67
N GLU A 221 -0.65 -20.04 16.66
CA GLU A 221 0.02 -19.97 15.37
C GLU A 221 1.52 -19.83 15.70
N LYS A 222 2.28 -20.88 15.41
CA LYS A 222 3.73 -20.80 15.43
C LYS A 222 4.12 -19.87 14.28
N GLU A 223 4.21 -18.59 14.60
CA GLU A 223 4.86 -17.62 13.75
C GLU A 223 6.26 -18.13 13.45
N SER A 224 6.45 -18.47 12.19
CA SER A 224 7.69 -18.88 11.56
C SER A 224 8.79 -17.87 11.91
N THR A 225 9.63 -18.22 12.89
CA THR A 225 10.98 -17.65 12.97
C THR A 225 11.79 -18.29 11.86
N ASP A 226 11.57 -17.82 10.63
CA ASP A 226 12.48 -18.06 9.52
C ASP A 226 12.53 -16.80 8.66
N GLY A 227 13.69 -16.16 8.65
CA GLY A 227 14.03 -15.09 7.73
C GLY A 227 14.06 -13.67 8.31
N VAL A 228 15.27 -13.10 8.32
CA VAL A 228 15.64 -11.69 8.57
C VAL A 228 15.71 -11.36 10.08
N ILE A 229 16.88 -11.44 10.72
CA ILE A 229 18.15 -10.75 10.41
C ILE A 229 19.34 -11.60 10.83
#